data_AF-A0A6L9J5I8-F1
#
_entry.id   AF-A0A6L9J5I8-F1
#
_cell.length_a   1.000
_cell.length_b   1.000
_cell.length_c   1.000
_cell.angle_alpha   90.00
_cell.angle_beta   90.00
_cell.angle_gamma   90.00
#
_symmetry.space_group_name_H-M   'P 1'
#
loop_
_entity.id
_entity.type
_entity.pdbx_description
1 polymer ?
#
loop_
_entity_poly.entity_id
_entity_poly.type
_entity_poly.pdbx_seq_one_letter_code
_entity_poly.pdbx_strand_id
1 'polypeptide(L)'
;MSEKPNGHPVNEAEPIPAEKVRRSNGSRPRTANRDPIPGINLRELYEERNWTALAGLGLVGLGLLFLVEQVLDIDINLWGAILVLIGGGLLYTAWEEYNANHQTWTDRARKRLTGGAVIGAIGILATFDINWWGAILLAVGGWLAYTAYQRYEANNNEWTDRERNRLVFGAILGVVGVLVLVGMGWLWPLVIIVTGAALLFSVFKERQQV
;
A
#
# COMPACT_ATOMS: atom_id res chain seq x y z
N MET A 1 -28.80 -56.55 21.86
CA MET A 1 -29.56 -57.58 21.12
C MET A 1 -29.86 -57.03 19.74
N SER A 2 -29.53 -57.80 18.70
CA SER A 2 -29.88 -57.63 17.28
C SER A 2 -29.26 -56.49 16.46
N GLU A 3 -28.05 -56.78 16.01
CA GLU A 3 -27.62 -56.81 14.60
C GLU A 3 -28.77 -57.01 13.57
N LYS A 4 -28.76 -56.21 12.49
CA LYS A 4 -28.71 -56.73 11.11
C LYS A 4 -28.24 -55.68 10.08
N PRO A 5 -27.35 -56.06 9.16
CA PRO A 5 -26.83 -55.23 8.06
C PRO A 5 -27.67 -55.42 6.78
N ASN A 6 -27.61 -54.48 5.84
CA ASN A 6 -28.07 -54.69 4.46
C ASN A 6 -27.06 -54.07 3.46
N GLY A 7 -26.27 -54.93 2.83
CA GLY A 7 -25.69 -54.70 1.49
C GLY A 7 -26.81 -54.76 0.44
N HIS A 8 -26.72 -54.09 -0.71
CA HIS A 8 -25.98 -54.39 -1.95
C HIS A 8 -26.58 -53.46 -3.05
N PRO A 9 -26.13 -53.41 -4.33
CA PRO A 9 -24.90 -53.93 -4.96
C PRO A 9 -24.09 -52.85 -5.72
N VAL A 10 -22.88 -53.27 -6.08
CA VAL A 10 -21.98 -52.68 -7.08
C VAL A 10 -22.63 -52.79 -8.47
N ASN A 11 -22.79 -51.68 -9.18
CA ASN A 11 -23.06 -51.68 -10.62
C ASN A 11 -21.73 -51.60 -11.37
N GLU A 12 -21.20 -52.77 -11.68
CA GLU A 12 -20.19 -52.97 -12.72
C GLU A 12 -20.86 -52.97 -14.11
N ALA A 13 -20.07 -52.48 -15.07
CA ALA A 13 -20.20 -52.60 -16.52
C ALA A 13 -21.18 -51.65 -17.24
N GLU A 14 -20.58 -50.68 -17.94
CA GLU A 14 -20.52 -50.77 -19.41
C GLU A 14 -19.29 -50.01 -19.96
N PRO A 15 -18.32 -50.69 -20.61
CA PRO A 15 -17.27 -50.03 -21.38
C PRO A 15 -17.86 -49.58 -22.71
N ILE A 16 -17.93 -48.26 -22.93
CA ILE A 16 -18.35 -47.71 -24.22
C ILE A 16 -17.24 -47.94 -25.25
N PRO A 17 -17.54 -48.58 -26.40
CA PRO A 17 -16.56 -48.95 -27.41
C PRO A 17 -16.00 -47.74 -28.16
N ALA A 18 -14.70 -47.81 -28.41
CA ALA A 18 -13.96 -46.92 -29.29
C ALA A 18 -14.38 -47.12 -30.75
N GLU A 19 -15.21 -46.24 -31.29
CA GLU A 19 -15.41 -46.15 -32.74
C GLU A 19 -15.99 -44.78 -33.13
N LYS A 20 -15.15 -43.89 -33.68
CA LYS A 20 -15.31 -43.38 -35.06
C LYS A 20 -14.39 -42.20 -35.33
N VAL A 21 -13.42 -42.50 -36.19
CA VAL A 21 -12.76 -41.58 -37.10
C VAL A 21 -13.77 -40.60 -37.72
N ARG A 22 -13.56 -39.30 -37.52
CA ARG A 22 -13.98 -38.29 -38.49
C ARG A 22 -12.92 -37.22 -38.62
N ARG A 23 -12.10 -37.38 -39.66
CA ARG A 23 -11.41 -36.28 -40.33
C ARG A 23 -12.47 -35.26 -40.75
N SER A 24 -12.36 -34.02 -40.30
CA SER A 24 -12.93 -32.87 -41.00
C SER A 24 -11.97 -31.70 -40.90
N ASN A 25 -11.58 -31.22 -42.08
CA ASN A 25 -10.78 -30.04 -42.35
C ASN A 25 -11.16 -28.86 -41.45
N GLY A 26 -10.18 -28.37 -40.68
CA GLY A 26 -10.21 -27.07 -40.03
C GLY A 26 -8.99 -26.28 -40.51
N SER A 27 -9.23 -25.30 -41.38
CA SER A 27 -8.27 -24.38 -41.97
C SER A 27 -7.35 -23.78 -40.90
N ARG A 28 -6.04 -24.01 -41.03
CA ARG A 28 -5.03 -23.31 -40.22
C ARG A 28 -5.11 -21.81 -40.55
N PRO A 29 -5.32 -20.91 -39.58
CA PRO A 29 -5.07 -19.50 -39.82
C PRO A 29 -3.57 -19.34 -40.09
N ARG A 30 -3.23 -18.77 -41.25
CA ARG A 30 -1.90 -18.22 -41.54
C ARG A 30 -1.52 -17.32 -40.38
N THR A 31 -0.56 -17.75 -39.57
CA THR A 31 0.15 -16.89 -38.64
C THR A 31 0.78 -15.79 -39.46
N ALA A 32 0.20 -14.59 -39.36
CA ALA A 32 0.78 -13.39 -39.89
C ALA A 32 2.16 -13.24 -39.24
N ASN A 33 3.20 -13.38 -40.07
CA ASN A 33 4.56 -13.02 -39.75
C ASN A 33 4.57 -11.51 -39.48
N ARG A 34 4.26 -11.13 -38.24
CA ARG A 34 4.54 -9.79 -37.72
C ARG A 34 5.90 -9.90 -37.10
N ASP A 35 6.91 -9.53 -37.88
CA ASP A 35 8.22 -9.19 -37.34
C ASP A 35 7.98 -8.21 -36.18
N PRO A 36 8.34 -8.54 -34.93
CA PRO A 36 8.21 -7.61 -33.83
C PRO A 36 9.11 -6.42 -34.13
N ILE A 37 8.49 -5.25 -34.25
CA ILE A 37 9.19 -3.97 -34.14
C ILE A 37 10.02 -4.05 -32.84
N PRO A 38 11.34 -3.74 -32.85
CA PRO A 38 12.18 -3.81 -31.67
C PRO A 38 11.83 -2.68 -30.69
N GLY A 39 10.68 -2.82 -30.05
CA GLY A 39 10.31 -2.13 -28.84
C GLY A 39 10.56 -3.07 -27.68
N ILE A 40 11.19 -2.57 -26.62
CA ILE A 40 11.50 -3.32 -25.41
C ILE A 40 10.19 -3.90 -24.85
N ASN A 41 9.93 -5.18 -25.08
CA ASN A 41 8.79 -5.88 -24.51
C ASN A 41 9.10 -6.17 -23.04
N LEU A 42 8.63 -5.30 -22.16
CA LEU A 42 8.72 -5.49 -20.70
C LEU A 42 8.14 -6.83 -20.22
N ARG A 43 7.24 -7.42 -21.02
CA ARG A 43 6.65 -8.74 -20.78
C ARG A 43 7.61 -9.90 -21.02
N GLU A 44 8.44 -9.82 -22.07
CA GLU A 44 9.49 -10.82 -22.34
C GLU A 44 10.59 -10.75 -21.27
N LEU A 45 10.89 -9.56 -20.76
CA LEU A 45 11.85 -9.35 -19.66
C LEU A 45 11.43 -9.97 -18.32
N TYR A 46 10.15 -10.26 -18.12
CA TYR A 46 9.62 -10.86 -16.89
C TYR A 46 9.50 -12.39 -16.99
N GLU A 47 9.24 -12.92 -18.19
CA GLU A 47 9.14 -14.36 -18.45
C GLU A 47 10.52 -15.02 -18.67
N GLU A 48 11.46 -14.33 -19.30
CA GLU A 48 12.86 -14.75 -19.34
C GLU A 48 13.61 -14.08 -18.19
N ARG A 49 14.07 -14.89 -17.25
CA ARG A 49 14.85 -14.56 -16.04
C ARG A 49 16.22 -13.91 -16.37
N ASN A 50 16.22 -12.82 -17.12
CA ASN A 50 17.38 -12.09 -17.58
C ASN A 50 17.75 -11.05 -16.53
N TRP A 51 18.34 -11.53 -15.43
CA TRP A 51 18.82 -10.72 -14.30
C TRP A 51 19.69 -9.55 -14.74
N THR A 52 20.39 -9.69 -15.87
CA THR A 52 21.24 -8.66 -16.47
C THR A 52 20.45 -7.42 -16.90
N ALA A 53 19.27 -7.60 -17.48
CA ALA A 53 18.44 -6.48 -17.90
C ALA A 53 17.78 -5.79 -16.70
N LEU A 54 17.41 -6.56 -15.67
CA LEU A 54 16.92 -6.02 -14.40
C LEU A 54 18.00 -5.22 -13.66
N ALA A 55 19.24 -5.72 -13.67
CA ALA A 55 20.40 -5.02 -13.12
C ALA A 55 20.73 -3.75 -13.92
N GLY A 56 20.62 -3.80 -15.26
CA GLY A 56 20.76 -2.63 -16.12
C GLY A 56 19.71 -1.56 -15.82
N LEU A 57 18.44 -1.95 -15.65
CA LEU A 57 17.37 -1.03 -15.25
C LEU A 57 17.64 -0.43 -13.86
N GLY A 58 18.13 -1.24 -12.92
CA GLY A 58 18.53 -0.79 -11.58
C GLY A 58 19.66 0.25 -11.63
N LEU A 59 20.67 0.04 -12.47
CA LEU A 59 21.76 1.00 -12.68
C LEU A 59 21.29 2.30 -13.33
N VAL A 60 20.39 2.23 -14.31
CA VAL A 60 19.77 3.42 -14.91
C VAL A 60 18.97 4.19 -13.86
N GLY A 61 18.19 3.49 -13.04
CA GLY A 61 17.46 4.10 -11.92
C GLY A 61 18.40 4.77 -10.91
N LEU A 62 19.51 4.10 -10.55
CA LEU A 62 20.52 4.64 -9.64
C LEU A 62 21.20 5.90 -10.21
N GLY A 63 21.59 5.87 -11.49
CA GLY A 63 22.19 7.01 -12.17
C GLY A 63 21.24 8.21 -12.26
N LEU A 64 19.95 7.96 -12.46
CA LEU A 64 18.92 9.01 -12.48
C LEU A 64 18.69 9.57 -11.08
N LEU A 65 18.76 8.74 -10.04
CA LEU A 65 18.69 9.16 -8.63
C LEU A 65 19.82 10.14 -8.28
N PHE A 66 21.07 9.80 -8.62
CA PHE A 66 22.24 10.68 -8.43
C PHE A 66 22.10 12.00 -9.19
N LEU A 67 21.52 11.96 -10.39
CA LEU A 67 21.32 13.17 -11.19
C LEU A 67 20.27 14.09 -10.55
N VAL A 68 19.22 13.52 -9.96
CA VAL A 68 18.22 14.28 -9.18
C VAL A 68 18.83 14.83 -7.89
N GLU A 69 19.64 14.04 -7.18
CA GLU A 69 20.40 14.45 -5.99
C GLU A 69 21.22 15.71 -6.28
N GLN A 70 21.98 15.69 -7.37
CA GLN A 70 22.86 16.78 -7.78
C GLN A 70 22.10 18.02 -8.30
N VAL A 71 20.95 17.82 -8.94
CA VAL A 71 20.14 18.94 -9.46
C VAL A 71 19.33 19.62 -8.34
N LEU A 72 18.86 18.86 -7.36
CA LEU A 72 18.01 19.37 -6.28
C LEU A 72 18.77 19.68 -5.00
N ASP A 73 20.05 19.31 -4.90
CA ASP A 73 20.88 19.42 -3.69
C ASP A 73 20.21 18.74 -2.47
N ILE A 74 19.61 17.56 -2.71
CA ILE A 74 18.92 16.77 -1.69
C ILE A 74 19.76 15.53 -1.41
N ASP A 75 20.19 15.30 -0.17
CA ASP A 75 20.86 14.06 0.22
C ASP A 75 19.87 12.88 0.20
N ILE A 76 19.89 12.10 -0.88
CA ILE A 76 18.97 10.96 -1.04
C ILE A 76 19.57 9.72 -0.36
N ASN A 77 18.90 9.21 0.68
CA ASN A 77 19.30 7.94 1.27
C ASN A 77 18.96 6.76 0.34
N LEU A 78 19.99 6.13 -0.22
CA LEU A 78 19.87 4.98 -1.12
C LEU A 78 19.02 3.83 -0.54
N TRP A 79 19.13 3.57 0.77
CA TRP A 79 18.33 2.53 1.42
C TRP A 79 16.85 2.89 1.46
N GLY A 80 16.55 4.18 1.67
CA GLY A 80 15.20 4.70 1.55
C GLY A 80 14.65 4.52 0.15
N ALA A 81 15.42 4.87 -0.87
CA ALA A 81 15.02 4.71 -2.27
C ALA A 81 14.72 3.24 -2.62
N ILE A 82 15.55 2.30 -2.15
CA ILE A 82 15.29 0.86 -2.32
C ILE A 82 13.98 0.45 -1.67
N LEU A 83 13.69 0.92 -0.45
CA LEU A 83 12.43 0.65 0.23
C LEU A 83 11.23 1.25 -0.52
N VAL A 84 11.36 2.44 -1.10
CA VAL A 84 10.32 3.02 -1.98
C VAL A 84 10.06 2.12 -3.18
N LEU A 85 11.11 1.61 -3.83
CA LEU A 85 10.97 0.70 -4.96
C LEU A 85 10.29 -0.61 -4.57
N ILE A 86 10.66 -1.20 -3.42
CA ILE A 86 10.02 -2.42 -2.90
C ILE A 86 8.54 -2.15 -2.57
N GLY A 87 8.26 -1.06 -1.87
CA GLY A 87 6.90 -0.65 -1.51
C GLY A 87 6.03 -0.39 -2.75
N GLY A 88 6.58 0.32 -3.74
CA GLY A 88 5.95 0.57 -5.03
C GLY A 88 5.69 -0.71 -5.82
N GLY A 89 6.62 -1.67 -5.81
CA GLY A 89 6.43 -2.99 -6.41
C GLY A 89 5.30 -3.78 -5.76
N LEU A 90 5.20 -3.75 -4.43
CA LEU A 90 4.10 -4.38 -3.69
C LEU A 90 2.74 -3.71 -3.99
N LEU A 91 2.71 -2.38 -4.11
CA LEU A 91 1.51 -1.64 -4.52
C LEU A 91 1.09 -1.99 -5.96
N TYR A 92 2.05 -2.05 -6.88
CA TYR A 92 1.81 -2.43 -8.26
C TYR A 92 1.25 -3.85 -8.37
N THR A 93 1.86 -4.82 -7.68
CA THR A 93 1.35 -6.21 -7.67
C THR A 93 -0.04 -6.32 -7.03
N ALA A 94 -0.34 -5.52 -6.00
CA ALA A 94 -1.69 -5.46 -5.43
C ALA A 94 -2.71 -4.89 -6.43
N TRP A 95 -2.33 -3.87 -7.20
CA TRP A 95 -3.16 -3.27 -8.24
C TRP A 95 -3.42 -4.21 -9.42
N GLU A 96 -2.39 -4.94 -9.85
CA GLU A 96 -2.52 -5.96 -10.89
C GLU A 96 -3.47 -7.08 -10.44
N GLU A 97 -3.36 -7.52 -9.19
CA GLU A 97 -4.26 -8.53 -8.60
C GLU A 97 -5.70 -8.01 -8.45
N TYR A 98 -5.88 -6.72 -8.16
CA TYR A 98 -7.20 -6.07 -8.14
C TYR A 98 -7.85 -6.06 -9.54
N ASN A 99 -7.09 -5.70 -10.57
CA ASN A 99 -7.60 -5.68 -11.95
C ASN A 99 -7.87 -7.09 -12.49
N ALA A 100 -7.03 -8.07 -12.14
CA ALA A 100 -7.21 -9.46 -12.52
C ALA A 100 -8.48 -10.08 -11.90
N ASN A 101 -8.85 -9.66 -10.68
CA ASN A 101 -10.03 -10.15 -9.96
C ASN A 101 -11.28 -9.29 -10.20
N HIS A 102 -11.44 -8.73 -11.40
CA HIS A 102 -12.59 -7.91 -11.79
C HIS A 102 -12.90 -6.78 -10.80
N GLN A 103 -11.86 -6.06 -10.36
CA GLN A 103 -11.99 -4.91 -9.46
C GLN A 103 -12.53 -5.27 -8.07
N THR A 104 -12.30 -6.51 -7.62
CA THR A 104 -12.60 -6.92 -6.25
C THR A 104 -11.33 -6.99 -5.39
N TRP A 105 -11.38 -6.38 -4.21
CA TRP A 105 -10.26 -6.37 -3.26
C TRP A 105 -10.21 -7.68 -2.48
N THR A 106 -9.40 -8.63 -2.95
CA THR A 106 -9.11 -9.87 -2.23
C THR A 106 -8.26 -9.60 -0.98
N ASP A 107 -8.32 -10.48 0.02
CA ASP A 107 -7.53 -10.35 1.25
C ASP A 107 -6.01 -10.30 0.98
N ARG A 108 -5.55 -11.01 -0.05
CA ARG A 108 -4.15 -11.00 -0.47
C ARG A 108 -3.76 -9.66 -1.08
N ALA A 109 -4.58 -9.11 -1.99
CA ALA A 109 -4.36 -7.80 -2.58
C ALA A 109 -4.37 -6.70 -1.51
N ARG A 110 -5.29 -6.76 -0.53
CA ARG A 110 -5.33 -5.83 0.61
C ARG A 110 -4.06 -5.89 1.46
N LYS A 111 -3.59 -7.08 1.83
CA LYS A 111 -2.35 -7.25 2.60
C LYS A 111 -1.13 -6.72 1.85
N ARG A 112 -1.04 -6.96 0.55
CA ARG A 112 0.04 -6.45 -0.31
C ARG A 112 -0.03 -4.93 -0.46
N LEU A 113 -1.23 -4.37 -0.61
CA LEU A 113 -1.43 -2.93 -0.66
C LEU A 113 -1.02 -2.26 0.64
N THR A 114 -1.51 -2.76 1.78
CA THR A 114 -1.14 -2.20 3.09
C THR A 114 0.35 -2.37 3.37
N GLY A 115 0.92 -3.55 3.11
CA GLY A 115 2.35 -3.79 3.30
C GLY A 115 3.21 -2.91 2.39
N GLY A 116 2.84 -2.78 1.12
CA GLY A 116 3.51 -1.92 0.15
C GLY A 116 3.41 -0.44 0.51
N ALA A 117 2.25 0.01 0.97
CA ALA A 117 2.06 1.39 1.45
C ALA A 117 2.93 1.67 2.68
N VAL A 118 2.99 0.76 3.65
CA VAL A 118 3.83 0.92 4.85
C VAL A 118 5.31 0.94 4.49
N ILE A 119 5.78 -0.02 3.69
CA ILE A 119 7.18 -0.10 3.27
C ILE A 119 7.57 1.11 2.41
N GLY A 120 6.69 1.52 1.49
CA GLY A 120 6.89 2.70 0.66
C GLY A 120 6.95 3.98 1.50
N ALA A 121 6.07 4.12 2.50
CA ALA A 121 6.11 5.25 3.43
C ALA A 121 7.41 5.26 4.25
N ILE A 122 7.84 4.12 4.81
CA ILE A 122 9.15 4.02 5.49
C ILE A 122 10.28 4.42 4.56
N GLY A 123 10.24 3.95 3.31
CA GLY A 123 11.22 4.27 2.29
C GLY A 123 11.28 5.76 2.01
N ILE A 124 10.14 6.42 1.81
CA ILE A 124 10.06 7.88 1.59
C ILE A 124 10.67 8.61 2.78
N LEU A 125 10.28 8.21 4.00
CA LEU A 125 10.78 8.83 5.22
C LEU A 125 12.30 8.68 5.36
N ALA A 126 12.84 7.50 5.07
CA ALA A 126 14.27 7.26 5.07
C ALA A 126 15.00 8.01 3.96
N THR A 127 14.39 8.12 2.76
CA THR A 127 14.97 8.77 1.55
C THR A 127 15.28 10.23 1.81
N PHE A 128 14.39 10.93 2.50
CA PHE A 128 14.47 12.37 2.76
C PHE A 128 15.01 12.71 4.15
N ASP A 129 15.61 11.73 4.84
CA ASP A 129 16.04 11.84 6.25
C ASP A 129 14.98 12.49 7.15
N ILE A 130 13.72 12.15 6.89
CA ILE A 130 12.59 12.76 7.57
C ILE A 130 12.59 12.28 9.02
N ASN A 131 12.49 13.23 9.96
CA ASN A 131 12.38 12.91 11.37
C ASN A 131 11.18 11.99 11.62
N TRP A 132 11.48 10.73 11.96
CA TRP A 132 10.50 9.67 12.16
C TRP A 132 9.45 10.03 13.22
N TRP A 133 9.81 10.83 14.22
CA TRP A 133 8.88 11.32 15.23
C TRP A 133 7.84 12.29 14.65
N GLY A 134 8.26 13.18 13.74
CA GLY A 134 7.35 14.07 13.03
C GLY A 134 6.36 13.27 12.19
N ALA A 135 6.85 12.25 11.49
CA ALA A 135 6.01 11.35 10.70
C ALA A 135 4.99 10.57 11.55
N ILE A 136 5.40 10.03 12.71
CA ILE A 136 4.47 9.36 13.65
C ILE A 136 3.41 10.36 14.13
N LEU A 137 3.79 11.56 14.52
CA LEU A 137 2.86 12.58 15.01
C LEU A 137 1.86 12.99 13.94
N LEU A 138 2.29 13.12 12.68
CA LEU A 138 1.40 13.35 11.55
C LEU A 138 0.46 12.16 11.31
N ALA A 139 0.97 10.93 11.37
CA ALA A 139 0.14 9.74 11.18
C ALA A 139 -0.93 9.62 12.28
N VAL A 140 -0.55 9.82 13.54
CA VAL A 140 -1.47 9.78 14.70
C VAL A 140 -2.45 10.95 14.64
N GLY A 141 -1.97 12.17 14.36
CA GLY A 141 -2.80 13.36 14.23
C GLY A 141 -3.81 13.23 13.09
N GLY A 142 -3.38 12.73 11.93
CA GLY A 142 -4.22 12.43 10.78
C GLY A 142 -5.26 11.35 11.08
N TRP A 143 -4.88 10.28 11.80
CA TRP A 143 -5.82 9.24 12.22
C TRP A 143 -6.87 9.76 13.21
N LEU A 144 -6.49 10.61 14.15
CA LEU A 144 -7.42 11.31 15.06
C LEU A 144 -8.39 12.21 14.30
N ALA A 145 -7.90 13.00 13.35
CA ALA A 145 -8.74 13.85 12.51
C ALA A 145 -9.70 13.01 11.64
N TYR A 146 -9.20 11.93 11.03
CA TYR A 146 -10.00 11.02 10.22
C TYR A 146 -11.11 10.34 11.02
N THR A 147 -10.78 9.82 12.21
CA THR A 147 -11.79 9.19 13.09
C THR A 147 -12.79 10.19 13.67
N ALA A 148 -12.39 11.44 13.90
CA ALA A 148 -13.31 12.51 14.27
C ALA A 148 -14.27 12.82 13.11
N TYR A 149 -13.76 12.91 11.88
CA TYR A 149 -14.56 13.16 10.68
C TYR A 149 -15.57 12.03 10.40
N GLN A 150 -15.13 10.76 10.47
CA GLN A 150 -16.05 9.62 10.29
C GLN A 150 -17.20 9.61 11.30
N ARG A 151 -16.93 10.03 12.54
CA ARG A 151 -17.96 10.10 13.58
C ARG A 151 -18.89 11.29 13.40
N TYR A 152 -18.38 12.42 12.94
CA TYR A 152 -19.18 13.56 12.53
C TYR A 152 -20.18 13.15 11.42
N GLU A 153 -19.71 12.42 10.41
CA GLU A 153 -20.56 11.94 9.31
C GLU A 153 -21.58 10.90 9.80
N ALA A 154 -21.17 10.01 10.72
CA ALA A 154 -22.08 9.04 11.34
C ALA A 154 -23.12 9.68 12.28
N ASN A 155 -22.83 10.84 12.86
CA ASN A 155 -23.71 11.58 13.77
C ASN A 155 -24.53 12.66 13.04
N ASN A 156 -24.96 12.39 11.80
CA ASN A 156 -25.77 13.31 11.00
C ASN A 156 -25.18 14.72 10.84
N ASN A 157 -23.85 14.83 10.75
CA ASN A 157 -23.15 16.12 10.63
C ASN A 157 -23.31 17.05 11.85
N GLU A 158 -23.53 16.49 13.03
CA GLU A 158 -23.48 17.22 14.29
C GLU A 158 -22.12 17.06 14.96
N TRP A 159 -21.50 18.18 15.32
CA TRP A 159 -20.22 18.19 16.04
C TRP A 159 -20.43 18.05 17.54
N THR A 160 -20.16 16.87 18.10
CA THR A 160 -20.11 16.70 19.55
C THR A 160 -18.84 17.31 20.15
N ASP A 161 -18.88 17.71 21.42
CA ASP A 161 -17.70 18.26 22.12
C ASP A 161 -16.50 17.29 22.10
N ARG A 162 -16.78 15.99 22.14
CA ARG A 162 -15.76 14.94 22.08
C ARG A 162 -15.07 14.87 20.71
N GLU A 163 -15.82 15.04 19.62
CA GLU A 163 -15.25 15.07 18.26
C GLU A 163 -14.47 16.35 18.01
N ARG A 164 -14.98 17.50 18.47
CA ARG A 164 -14.25 18.78 18.41
C ARG A 164 -12.91 18.68 19.12
N ASN A 165 -12.89 18.15 20.34
CA ASN A 165 -11.63 17.97 21.08
C ASN A 165 -10.67 17.04 20.33
N ARG A 166 -11.14 15.92 19.77
CA ARG A 166 -10.30 15.01 18.98
C ARG A 166 -9.74 15.65 17.72
N LEU A 167 -10.54 16.45 17.02
CA LEU A 167 -10.08 17.19 15.86
C LEU A 167 -9.04 18.25 16.24
N VAL A 168 -9.25 18.98 17.34
CA VAL A 168 -8.27 19.94 17.87
C VAL A 168 -6.97 19.23 18.26
N PHE A 169 -7.03 18.11 18.98
CA PHE A 169 -5.83 17.32 19.29
C PHE A 169 -5.15 16.78 18.04
N GLY A 170 -5.92 16.29 17.06
CA GLY A 170 -5.41 15.84 15.77
C GLY A 170 -4.71 16.96 15.01
N ALA A 171 -5.27 18.17 15.01
CA ALA A 171 -4.70 19.36 14.39
C ALA A 171 -3.41 19.81 15.11
N ILE A 172 -3.40 19.84 16.45
CA ILE A 172 -2.21 20.17 17.23
C ILE A 172 -1.09 19.16 16.94
N LEU A 173 -1.39 17.86 16.98
CA LEU A 173 -0.43 16.81 16.64
C LEU A 173 0.03 16.91 15.18
N GLY A 174 -0.84 17.32 14.27
CA GLY A 174 -0.52 17.63 12.88
C GLY A 174 0.51 18.76 12.80
N VAL A 175 0.24 19.90 13.42
CA VAL A 175 1.15 21.06 13.42
C VAL A 175 2.49 20.72 14.07
N VAL A 176 2.47 20.09 15.25
CA VAL A 176 3.70 19.65 15.93
C VAL A 176 4.46 18.64 15.07
N GLY A 177 3.74 17.70 14.45
CA GLY A 177 4.29 16.73 13.53
C GLY A 177 5.04 17.41 12.38
N VAL A 178 4.42 18.38 11.69
CA VAL A 178 5.08 19.15 10.63
C VAL A 178 6.33 19.87 11.15
N LEU A 179 6.25 20.54 12.31
CA LEU A 179 7.38 21.28 12.88
C LEU A 179 8.56 20.36 13.22
N VAL A 180 8.29 19.17 13.76
CA VAL A 180 9.29 18.13 14.04
C VAL A 180 9.85 17.54 12.75
N LEU A 181 9.00 17.40 11.71
CA LEU A 181 9.35 16.84 10.40
C LEU A 181 10.32 17.75 9.63
N VAL A 182 10.14 19.07 9.72
CA VAL A 182 11.03 20.08 9.10
C VAL A 182 12.37 20.22 9.85
N GLY A 183 12.65 19.36 10.83
CA GLY A 183 13.98 19.31 11.48
C GLY A 183 14.28 20.53 12.34
N MET A 184 13.24 21.29 12.78
CA MET A 184 13.42 22.43 13.68
C MET A 184 13.68 21.93 15.11
N GLY A 185 14.83 21.28 15.34
CA GLY A 185 15.24 20.76 16.65
C GLY A 185 15.33 21.83 17.74
N TRP A 186 15.43 23.11 17.38
CA TRP A 186 15.38 24.22 18.33
C TRP A 186 13.96 24.55 18.83
N LEU A 187 12.90 24.04 18.18
CA LEU A 187 11.51 24.31 18.55
C LEU A 187 10.95 23.36 19.63
N TRP A 188 11.71 22.35 20.08
CA TRP A 188 11.27 21.44 21.15
C TRP A 188 10.74 22.16 22.42
N PRO A 189 11.40 23.21 22.93
CA PRO A 189 10.87 23.98 24.07
C PRO A 189 9.52 24.61 23.77
N LEU A 190 9.31 25.11 22.54
CA LEU A 190 8.09 25.76 22.09
C LEU A 190 6.94 24.75 21.97
N VAL A 191 7.22 23.54 21.45
CA VAL A 191 6.28 22.42 21.42
C VAL A 191 5.84 22.02 22.84
N ILE A 192 6.77 21.94 23.79
CA ILE A 192 6.46 21.61 25.19
C ILE A 192 5.60 22.70 25.83
N ILE A 193 5.91 23.99 25.59
CA ILE A 193 5.13 25.13 26.10
C ILE A 193 3.71 25.10 25.55
N VAL A 194 3.54 24.92 24.24
CA VAL A 194 2.21 24.89 23.60
C VAL A 194 1.40 23.69 24.08
N THR A 195 2.02 22.52 24.20
CA THR A 195 1.37 21.30 24.70
C THR A 195 0.95 21.47 26.17
N GLY A 196 1.83 22.02 27.00
CA GLY A 196 1.53 22.32 28.40
C GLY A 196 0.41 23.35 28.56
N ALA A 197 0.39 24.39 27.73
CA ALA A 197 -0.66 25.40 27.71
C ALA A 197 -2.02 24.81 27.29
N ALA A 198 -2.05 23.95 26.26
CA ALA A 198 -3.26 23.28 25.81
C ALA A 198 -3.84 22.36 26.88
N LEU A 199 -3.00 21.59 27.59
CA LEU A 199 -3.42 20.76 28.71
C LEU A 199 -3.97 21.59 29.86
N LEU A 200 -3.29 22.67 30.25
CA LEU A 200 -3.80 23.59 31.28
C LEU A 200 -5.16 24.16 30.91
N PHE A 201 -5.34 24.61 29.67
CA PHE A 201 -6.62 25.15 29.20
C PHE A 201 -7.74 24.11 29.25
N SER A 202 -7.46 22.84 28.94
CA SER A 202 -8.46 21.77 29.04
C SER A 202 -8.93 21.55 30.49
N VAL A 203 -8.01 21.59 31.46
CA VAL A 203 -8.31 21.45 32.90
C VAL A 203 -9.12 22.63 33.44
N PHE A 204 -8.80 23.87 33.02
CA PHE A 204 -9.57 25.05 33.44
C PHE A 204 -10.99 25.06 32.88
N LYS A 205 -11.19 24.55 31.66
CA LYS A 205 -12.52 24.46 31.04
C LYS A 205 -13.45 23.50 31.79
N GLU A 206 -12.94 22.37 32.30
CA GLU A 206 -13.73 21.43 33.11
C GLU A 206 -14.17 22.03 34.46
N ARG A 207 -13.36 22.92 35.06
CA ARG A 207 -13.69 23.55 36.35
C ARG A 207 -14.76 24.65 36.28
N GLN A 208 -15.05 25.20 35.09
CA GLN A 208 -16.09 26.22 34.93
C GLN A 208 -17.49 25.63 34.67
N GLN A 209 -17.60 24.31 34.54
CA GLN A 209 -18.88 23.61 34.34
C GLN A 209 -19.44 22.96 35.62
N VAL A 210 -18.79 23.21 36.77
CA VAL A 210 -19.26 22.85 38.11
C VAL A 210 -19.75 24.12 38.81
#